data_AF-A0A6G7VAH6-F1
#
_entry.id   AF-A0A6G7VAH6-F1
#
_cell.length_a   1.000
_cell.length_b   1.000
_cell.length_c   1.000
_cell.angle_alpha   90.00
_cell.angle_beta   90.00
_cell.angle_gamma   90.00
#
_symmetry.space_group_name_H-M   'P 1'
#
loop_
_entity.id
_entity.type
_entity.pdbx_description
1 polymer ?
#
loop_
_entity_poly.entity_id
_entity_poly.type
_entity_poly.pdbx_seq_one_letter_code
_entity_poly.pdbx_strand_id
1 'polypeptide(L)'
;MNPLETIRRRGVLVTLVYTARWARRKSGWDADAWRVRHAPRYRNPTPSELRVIEGDLANLGVVIEDYRVDPEFFTRFKAENPFPDDYHGGRAGGVWDEKLLEHFIAAQLLGLDGFGADDVYVDVAACNSPWARHLREARGVNAWAIDLEIGGGFR
;
A
#
# COMPACT_ATOMS: atom_id res chain seq x y z
N MET A 1 1.80 18.37 19.93
CA MET A 1 2.86 19.27 19.43
C MET A 1 2.39 20.71 19.58
N ASN A 2 3.18 21.60 20.18
CA ASN A 2 2.77 22.98 20.42
C ASN A 2 2.69 23.74 19.07
N PRO A 3 1.61 24.51 18.78
CA PRO A 3 1.48 25.29 17.55
C PRO A 3 2.69 26.20 17.27
N LEU A 4 3.28 26.76 18.33
CA LEU A 4 4.43 27.68 18.25
C LEU A 4 5.71 27.00 17.75
N GLU A 5 5.94 25.74 18.15
CA GLU A 5 7.09 24.96 17.67
C GLU A 5 6.95 24.58 16.20
N THR A 6 5.72 24.32 15.75
CA THR A 6 5.42 23.94 14.36
C THR A 6 5.61 25.13 13.42
N ILE A 7 5.15 26.32 13.84
CA ILE A 7 5.34 27.58 13.10
C ILE A 7 6.83 27.89 12.95
N ARG A 8 7.61 27.68 14.01
CA ARG A 8 9.05 27.97 14.01
C ARG A 8 9.85 27.04 13.10
N ARG A 9 9.41 25.78 12.95
CA ARG A 9 10.07 24.77 12.09
C ARG A 9 9.64 24.81 10.62
N ARG A 10 8.37 25.10 10.34
CA ARG A 10 7.78 24.93 8.99
C ARG A 10 7.28 26.23 8.36
N GLY A 11 7.27 27.32 9.12
CA GLY A 11 6.72 28.60 8.69
C GLY A 11 5.20 28.68 8.85
N VAL A 12 4.71 29.91 8.90
CA VAL A 12 3.29 30.24 9.16
C VAL A 12 2.38 29.69 8.06
N LEU A 13 2.79 29.82 6.79
CA LEU A 13 2.05 29.35 5.62
C LEU A 13 1.82 27.83 5.63
N VAL A 14 2.87 27.05 5.91
CA VAL A 14 2.76 25.59 5.97
C VAL A 14 1.88 25.15 7.14
N THR A 15 2.00 25.85 8.28
CA THR A 15 1.18 25.55 9.46
C THR A 15 -0.31 25.82 9.18
N LEU A 16 -0.65 26.92 8.50
CA LEU A 16 -2.01 27.25 8.08
C LEU A 16 -2.61 26.21 7.11
N VAL A 17 -1.82 25.73 6.15
CA VAL A 17 -2.27 24.66 5.22
C VAL A 17 -2.55 23.36 5.98
N TYR A 18 -1.70 23.00 6.94
CA TYR A 18 -1.89 21.80 7.76
C TYR A 18 -3.12 21.90 8.66
N THR A 19 -3.32 23.03 9.34
CA THR A 19 -4.50 23.22 10.20
C THR A 19 -5.79 23.30 9.38
N ALA A 20 -5.78 23.92 8.20
CA ALA A 20 -6.93 23.92 7.30
C ALA A 20 -7.28 22.51 6.79
N ARG A 21 -6.27 21.70 6.39
CA ARG A 21 -6.46 20.30 5.99
C ARG A 21 -6.96 19.44 7.15
N TRP A 22 -6.42 19.62 8.35
CA TRP A 22 -6.86 18.92 9.55
C TRP A 22 -8.30 19.29 9.93
N ALA A 23 -8.64 20.58 9.93
CA ALA A 23 -9.99 21.06 10.20
C ALA A 23 -10.99 20.52 9.17
N ARG A 24 -10.62 20.44 7.88
CA ARG A 24 -11.46 19.86 6.82
C ARG A 24 -11.65 18.35 6.97
N ARG A 25 -10.62 17.60 7.39
CA ARG A 25 -10.75 16.18 7.75
C ARG A 25 -11.64 15.98 8.98
N LYS A 26 -11.54 16.86 9.99
CA LYS A 26 -12.33 16.75 11.24
C LYS A 26 -13.77 17.21 11.11
N SER A 27 -14.07 18.14 10.20
CA SER A 27 -15.42 18.69 10.03
C SER A 27 -16.39 17.76 9.31
N GLY A 28 -15.91 16.62 8.79
CA GLY A 28 -16.74 15.68 8.02
C GLY A 28 -17.30 16.27 6.73
N TRP A 29 -16.83 17.46 6.32
CA TRP A 29 -17.07 18.05 4.99
C TRP A 29 -16.23 17.30 3.96
N ASP A 30 -16.55 16.04 3.84
CA ASP A 30 -15.97 15.14 2.88
C ASP A 30 -16.81 15.27 1.62
N ALA A 31 -16.36 16.11 0.69
CA ALA A 31 -17.00 16.23 -0.62
C ALA A 31 -17.14 14.86 -1.29
N ASP A 32 -16.25 13.93 -0.93
CA ASP A 32 -16.33 12.53 -1.34
C ASP A 32 -17.44 11.77 -0.62
N ALA A 33 -17.76 12.04 0.65
CA ALA A 33 -18.91 11.43 1.33
C ALA A 33 -20.23 11.74 0.63
N TRP A 34 -20.41 12.96 0.10
CA TRP A 34 -21.59 13.27 -0.72
C TRP A 34 -21.57 12.53 -2.06
N ARG A 35 -20.40 12.41 -2.72
CA ARG A 35 -20.23 11.68 -3.99
C ARG A 35 -20.48 10.18 -3.85
N VAL A 36 -20.07 9.59 -2.73
CA VAL A 36 -20.14 8.15 -2.46
C VAL A 36 -21.28 7.78 -1.51
N ARG A 37 -22.21 8.70 -1.21
CA ARG A 37 -23.34 8.45 -0.29
C ARG A 37 -24.24 7.28 -0.70
N HIS A 38 -24.25 6.95 -2.00
CA HIS A 38 -24.98 5.84 -2.57
C HIS A 38 -24.09 4.65 -2.93
N ALA A 39 -22.78 4.73 -2.64
CA ALA A 39 -21.88 3.61 -2.85
C ALA A 39 -22.29 2.47 -1.91
N PRO A 40 -22.23 1.21 -2.37
CA PRO A 40 -22.42 0.06 -1.49
C PRO A 40 -21.44 0.13 -0.33
N ARG A 41 -21.92 -0.11 0.89
CA ARG A 41 -21.02 -0.30 2.01
C ARG A 41 -20.36 -1.66 1.86
N TYR A 42 -19.04 -1.68 1.88
CA TYR A 42 -18.29 -2.92 1.88
C TYR A 42 -18.70 -3.76 3.09
N ARG A 43 -18.94 -5.04 2.84
CA ARG A 43 -18.97 -6.10 3.84
C ARG A 43 -18.21 -7.28 3.28
N ASN A 44 -17.64 -8.10 4.16
CA ASN A 44 -17.04 -9.34 3.72
C ASN A 44 -18.10 -10.22 3.02
N PRO A 45 -17.75 -10.84 1.88
CA PRO A 45 -18.63 -11.78 1.21
C PRO A 45 -18.87 -13.01 2.08
N THR A 46 -20.08 -13.56 2.01
CA THR A 46 -20.43 -14.85 2.62
C THR A 46 -19.78 -16.01 1.83
N PRO A 47 -19.65 -17.20 2.43
CA PRO A 47 -19.13 -18.37 1.69
C PRO A 47 -19.93 -18.72 0.42
N SER A 48 -21.24 -18.45 0.40
CA SER A 48 -22.07 -18.62 -0.80
C SER A 48 -21.78 -17.57 -1.86
N GLU A 49 -21.54 -16.32 -1.47
CA GLU A 49 -21.18 -15.24 -2.40
C GLU A 49 -19.79 -15.47 -2.99
N LEU A 50 -18.84 -15.96 -2.20
CA LEU A 50 -17.51 -16.36 -2.68
C LEU A 50 -17.59 -17.42 -3.78
N ARG A 51 -18.39 -18.47 -3.59
CA ARG A 51 -18.61 -19.49 -4.63
C ARG A 51 -19.21 -18.93 -5.92
N VAL A 52 -20.09 -17.94 -5.80
CA VAL A 52 -20.66 -17.25 -6.98
C VAL A 52 -19.57 -16.44 -7.69
N ILE A 53 -18.79 -15.66 -6.94
CA ILE A 53 -17.67 -14.88 -7.48
C ILE A 53 -16.65 -15.78 -8.18
N GLU A 54 -16.29 -16.91 -7.57
CA GLU A 54 -15.39 -17.90 -8.15
C GLU A 54 -15.95 -18.47 -9.46
N GLY A 55 -17.24 -18.84 -9.47
CA GLY A 55 -17.91 -19.31 -10.69
C GLY A 55 -17.93 -18.25 -11.80
N ASP A 56 -18.21 -17.00 -11.47
CA ASP A 56 -18.23 -15.88 -12.42
C ASP A 56 -16.85 -15.61 -13.02
N LEU A 57 -15.80 -15.61 -12.19
CA LEU A 57 -14.41 -15.47 -12.63
C LEU A 57 -14.00 -16.63 -13.54
N ALA A 58 -14.32 -17.87 -13.16
CA ALA A 58 -14.04 -19.03 -13.99
C ALA A 58 -14.76 -18.97 -15.35
N ASN A 59 -16.02 -18.50 -15.38
CA ASN A 59 -16.80 -18.28 -16.60
C ASN A 59 -16.20 -17.19 -17.51
N LEU A 60 -15.49 -16.23 -16.94
CA LEU A 60 -14.71 -15.23 -17.68
C LEU A 60 -13.35 -15.74 -18.17
N GLY A 61 -13.01 -17.01 -17.90
CA GLY A 61 -11.72 -17.60 -18.24
C GLY A 61 -10.60 -17.20 -17.29
N VAL A 62 -10.92 -16.64 -16.13
CA VAL A 62 -9.94 -16.35 -15.08
C VAL A 62 -9.62 -17.65 -14.34
N VAL A 63 -8.34 -18.00 -14.30
CA VAL A 63 -7.86 -19.15 -13.52
C VAL A 63 -7.82 -18.77 -12.04
N ILE A 64 -8.41 -19.62 -11.21
CA ILE A 64 -8.45 -19.44 -9.75
C ILE A 64 -7.61 -20.54 -9.12
N GLU A 65 -6.67 -20.14 -8.28
CA GLU A 65 -5.75 -21.05 -7.60
C GLU A 65 -5.78 -20.78 -6.10
N ASP A 66 -5.88 -21.86 -5.31
CA ASP A 66 -5.75 -21.79 -3.87
C ASP A 66 -4.29 -21.45 -3.51
N TYR A 67 -4.07 -20.23 -3.03
CA TYR A 67 -2.76 -19.79 -2.61
C TYR A 67 -2.57 -19.92 -1.10
N ARG A 68 -1.45 -20.49 -0.68
CA ARG A 68 -1.07 -20.60 0.74
C ARG A 68 0.32 -20.03 0.95
N VAL A 69 0.41 -19.11 1.90
CA VAL A 69 1.67 -18.52 2.35
C VAL A 69 2.33 -19.46 3.35
N ASP A 70 3.61 -19.75 3.13
CA ASP A 70 4.47 -20.37 4.14
C ASP A 70 4.84 -19.31 5.21
N PRO A 71 4.40 -19.49 6.48
CA PRO A 71 4.69 -18.55 7.56
C PRO A 71 6.18 -18.35 7.83
N GLU A 72 7.01 -19.38 7.63
CA GLU A 72 8.46 -19.29 7.85
C GLU A 72 9.12 -18.40 6.79
N PHE A 73 8.69 -18.54 5.54
CA PHE A 73 9.21 -17.75 4.43
C PHE A 73 8.79 -16.29 4.58
N PHE A 74 7.54 -16.06 4.97
CA PHE A 74 7.07 -14.72 5.27
C PHE A 74 7.83 -14.09 6.45
N THR A 75 8.12 -14.89 7.49
CA THR A 75 8.93 -14.41 8.64
C THR A 75 10.32 -13.98 8.21
N ARG A 76 10.98 -14.73 7.31
CA ARG A 76 12.29 -14.33 6.76
C ARG A 76 12.20 -13.06 5.94
N PHE A 77 11.22 -12.97 5.04
CA PHE A 77 10.96 -11.76 4.25
C PHE A 77 10.76 -10.53 5.14
N LYS A 78 9.96 -10.65 6.20
CA LYS A 78 9.74 -9.59 7.18
C LYS A 78 11.03 -9.16 7.90
N ALA A 79 11.95 -10.10 8.14
CA ALA A 79 13.23 -9.81 8.79
C ALA A 79 14.19 -8.99 7.92
N GLU A 80 14.04 -9.04 6.59
CA GLU A 80 14.79 -8.18 5.65
C GLU A 80 14.40 -6.70 5.76
N ASN A 81 13.29 -6.42 6.46
CA ASN A 81 12.78 -5.10 6.75
C ASN A 81 12.70 -4.19 5.51
N PRO A 82 11.91 -4.58 4.49
CA PRO A 82 11.91 -3.85 3.23
C PRO A 82 11.35 -2.43 3.36
N PHE A 83 10.59 -2.14 4.44
CA PHE A 83 9.86 -0.89 4.63
C PHE A 83 10.32 -0.16 5.93
N PRO A 84 10.24 1.19 5.99
CA PRO A 84 10.60 1.98 7.19
C PRO A 84 9.62 1.87 8.37
N ASP A 85 10.09 1.80 9.61
CA ASP A 85 9.27 1.52 10.81
C ASP A 85 8.02 2.39 11.04
N ASP A 86 7.94 3.56 10.40
CA ASP A 86 6.82 4.51 10.48
C ASP A 86 5.85 4.47 9.28
N TYR A 87 6.12 3.67 8.24
CA TYR A 87 5.27 3.57 7.07
C TYR A 87 3.85 3.07 7.43
N HIS A 88 2.82 3.75 6.89
CA HIS A 88 1.40 3.59 7.24
C HIS A 88 1.05 3.56 8.74
N GLY A 89 1.72 4.36 9.57
CA GLY A 89 1.43 4.43 11.00
C GLY A 89 2.23 3.42 11.84
N GLY A 90 3.13 2.70 11.18
CA GLY A 90 4.21 1.91 11.76
C GLY A 90 3.84 0.48 12.15
N ARG A 91 4.84 -0.27 12.61
CA ARG A 91 4.78 -1.73 12.85
C ARG A 91 3.67 -2.21 13.80
N ALA A 92 3.21 -1.34 14.70
CA ALA A 92 2.14 -1.67 15.64
C ALA A 92 0.74 -1.58 15.00
N GLY A 93 0.61 -0.92 13.85
CA GLY A 93 -0.61 -0.89 13.07
C GLY A 93 -0.70 -2.13 12.18
N GLY A 94 -1.83 -2.85 12.22
CA GLY A 94 -2.03 -4.06 11.39
C GLY A 94 -1.84 -3.85 9.88
N VAL A 95 -1.93 -2.60 9.42
CA VAL A 95 -1.66 -2.20 8.03
C VAL A 95 -0.22 -2.52 7.62
N TRP A 96 0.74 -2.49 8.54
CA TRP A 96 2.14 -2.82 8.25
C TRP A 96 2.31 -4.24 7.71
N ASP A 97 1.77 -5.20 8.45
CA ASP A 97 1.88 -6.62 8.14
C ASP A 97 1.05 -6.98 6.91
N GLU A 98 -0.12 -6.35 6.75
CA GLU A 98 -0.93 -6.44 5.52
C GLU A 98 -0.12 -6.02 4.30
N LYS A 99 0.55 -4.86 4.36
CA LYS A 99 1.36 -4.37 3.25
C LYS A 99 2.57 -5.24 2.99
N LEU A 100 3.26 -5.73 4.02
CA LEU A 100 4.35 -6.69 3.81
C LEU A 100 3.87 -7.97 3.14
N LEU A 101 2.71 -8.48 3.55
CA LEU A 101 2.14 -9.71 2.99
C LEU A 101 1.78 -9.55 1.51
N GLU A 102 1.17 -8.42 1.13
CA GLU A 102 0.87 -8.10 -0.28
C GLU A 102 2.12 -8.21 -1.17
N HIS A 103 3.22 -7.57 -0.74
CA HIS A 103 4.45 -7.54 -1.52
C HIS A 103 5.21 -8.87 -1.48
N PHE A 104 5.15 -9.61 -0.37
CA PHE A 104 5.68 -10.96 -0.28
C PHE A 104 4.99 -11.90 -1.29
N ILE A 105 3.65 -11.88 -1.33
CA ILE A 105 2.88 -12.71 -2.26
C ILE A 105 3.19 -12.32 -3.71
N ALA A 106 3.25 -11.01 -4.01
CA ALA A 106 3.65 -10.54 -5.34
C ALA A 106 5.05 -11.03 -5.73
N ALA A 107 6.01 -11.00 -4.81
CA ALA A 107 7.37 -11.48 -5.05
C ALA A 107 7.41 -12.98 -5.37
N GLN A 108 6.64 -13.78 -4.65
CA GLN A 108 6.56 -15.23 -4.89
C GLN A 108 5.89 -15.56 -6.22
N LEU A 109 4.74 -14.94 -6.52
CA LEU A 109 3.97 -15.21 -7.74
C LEU A 109 4.72 -14.77 -9.02
N LEU A 110 5.48 -13.68 -8.94
CA LEU A 110 6.28 -13.18 -10.07
C LEU A 110 7.67 -13.84 -10.17
N GLY A 111 8.08 -14.62 -9.16
CA GLY A 111 9.41 -15.23 -9.13
C GLY A 111 10.54 -14.19 -9.04
N LEU A 112 10.34 -13.11 -8.28
CA LEU A 112 11.29 -11.99 -8.22
C LEU A 112 12.68 -12.37 -7.67
N ASP A 113 12.81 -13.49 -6.97
CA ASP A 113 14.11 -14.03 -6.55
C ASP A 113 15.02 -14.37 -7.75
N GLY A 114 14.43 -14.64 -8.91
CA GLY A 114 15.16 -14.90 -10.16
C GLY A 114 15.47 -13.64 -10.98
N PHE A 115 14.98 -12.47 -10.57
CA PHE A 115 15.15 -11.24 -11.36
C PHE A 115 16.55 -10.66 -11.16
N GLY A 116 17.14 -10.19 -12.26
CA GLY A 116 18.39 -9.44 -12.27
C GLY A 116 18.22 -7.99 -12.73
N ALA A 117 19.35 -7.35 -13.06
CA ALA A 117 19.37 -5.98 -13.55
C ALA A 117 18.77 -5.80 -14.95
N ASP A 118 18.69 -6.87 -15.73
CA ASP A 118 18.10 -6.86 -17.07
C ASP A 118 16.57 -7.08 -17.04
N ASP A 119 16.04 -7.60 -15.93
CA ASP A 119 14.60 -7.84 -15.73
C ASP A 119 13.91 -6.58 -15.21
N VAL A 120 12.78 -6.24 -15.81
CA VAL A 120 12.02 -5.03 -15.46
C VAL A 120 10.83 -5.38 -14.58
N TYR A 121 10.76 -4.74 -13.41
CA TYR A 121 9.59 -4.76 -12.54
C TYR A 121 8.92 -3.38 -12.53
N VAL A 122 7.59 -3.33 -12.59
CA VAL A 122 6.82 -2.08 -12.50
C VAL A 122 5.71 -2.24 -11.48
N ASP A 123 5.80 -1.47 -10.40
CA ASP A 123 4.76 -1.33 -9.38
C ASP A 123 3.76 -0.25 -9.81
N VAL A 124 2.54 -0.66 -10.15
CA VAL A 124 1.49 0.25 -10.63
C VAL A 124 0.55 0.61 -9.50
N ALA A 125 0.27 1.90 -9.34
CA ALA A 125 -0.48 2.46 -8.22
C ALA A 125 0.24 2.24 -6.86
N ALA A 126 1.55 2.48 -6.86
CA ALA A 126 2.44 2.19 -5.73
C ALA A 126 2.06 2.92 -4.42
N CYS A 127 1.30 4.01 -4.46
CA CYS A 127 0.86 4.78 -3.29
C CYS A 127 2.04 5.17 -2.35
N ASN A 128 3.13 5.67 -2.93
CA ASN A 128 4.41 5.90 -2.24
C ASN A 128 5.01 4.68 -1.51
N SER A 129 4.70 3.45 -1.95
CA SER A 129 5.33 2.24 -1.43
C SER A 129 6.86 2.29 -1.63
N PRO A 130 7.66 1.97 -0.59
CA PRO A 130 9.11 1.87 -0.70
C PRO A 130 9.56 0.60 -1.46
N TRP A 131 8.65 -0.26 -1.88
CA TRP A 131 8.96 -1.57 -2.44
C TRP A 131 9.84 -1.56 -3.68
N ALA A 132 9.48 -0.80 -4.72
CA ALA A 132 10.29 -0.73 -5.94
C ALA A 132 11.71 -0.20 -5.64
N ARG A 133 11.85 0.70 -4.66
CA ARG A 133 13.17 1.16 -4.19
C ARG A 133 13.94 0.04 -3.51
N HIS A 134 13.30 -0.70 -2.60
CA HIS A 134 13.92 -1.84 -1.94
C HIS A 134 14.42 -2.87 -2.95
N LEU A 135 13.62 -3.22 -3.98
CA LEU A 135 14.03 -4.13 -5.05
C LEU A 135 15.27 -3.64 -5.80
N ARG A 136 15.35 -2.35 -6.14
CA ARG A 136 16.55 -1.76 -6.78
C ARG A 136 17.77 -1.82 -5.87
N GLU A 137 17.64 -1.31 -4.65
CA GLU A 137 18.78 -1.05 -3.76
C GLU A 137 19.29 -2.32 -3.06
N ALA A 138 18.39 -3.18 -2.61
CA ALA A 138 18.75 -4.39 -1.88
C ALA A 138 18.93 -5.61 -2.78
N ARG A 139 18.24 -5.65 -3.94
CA ARG A 139 18.21 -6.84 -4.80
C ARG A 139 18.72 -6.63 -6.22
N GLY A 140 19.08 -5.39 -6.59
CA GLY A 140 19.65 -5.09 -7.91
C GLY A 140 18.68 -5.25 -9.08
N VAL A 141 17.37 -5.33 -8.81
CA VAL A 141 16.33 -5.46 -9.85
C VAL A 141 16.08 -4.11 -10.51
N ASN A 142 15.85 -4.08 -11.82
CA ASN A 142 15.44 -2.86 -12.52
C ASN A 142 13.95 -2.57 -12.28
N ALA A 143 13.65 -2.08 -11.06
CA ALA A 143 12.30 -1.87 -10.57
C ALA A 143 11.86 -0.39 -10.63
N TRP A 144 10.61 -0.15 -11.00
CA TRP A 144 9.98 1.18 -11.13
C TRP A 144 8.67 1.23 -10.35
N ALA A 145 8.28 2.43 -9.90
CA ALA A 145 6.99 2.67 -9.28
C ALA A 145 6.26 3.78 -10.02
N ILE A 146 4.98 3.56 -10.31
CA ILE A 146 4.10 4.50 -10.99
C ILE A 146 2.96 4.84 -10.03
N ASP A 147 2.71 6.14 -9.86
CA ASP A 147 1.69 6.66 -8.97
C ASP A 147 1.12 7.96 -9.53
N LEU A 148 -0.14 8.25 -9.18
CA LEU A 148 -0.78 9.54 -9.42
C LEU A 148 -0.41 10.57 -8.35
N GLU A 149 0.15 10.15 -7.22
CA GLU A 149 0.62 11.06 -6.17
C GLU A 149 1.93 11.76 -6.56
N ILE A 150 1.80 12.99 -7.07
CA ILE A 150 2.95 13.84 -7.39
C ILE A 150 3.44 14.55 -6.11
N GLY A 151 4.51 14.04 -5.48
CA GLY A 151 5.29 14.79 -4.49
C GLY A 151 5.53 14.14 -3.11
N GLY A 152 5.28 12.84 -2.94
CA GLY A 152 5.36 12.16 -1.64
C GLY A 152 6.54 11.19 -1.43
N GLY A 153 7.40 10.99 -2.43
CA GLY A 153 8.46 9.99 -2.36
C GLY A 153 9.32 10.15 -1.10
N PHE A 154 9.37 9.10 -0.27
CA PHE A 154 10.28 9.01 0.87
C PHE A 154 11.70 9.29 0.37
N ARG A 155 12.25 10.47 0.69
CA ARG A 155 13.66 10.77 0.51
C ARG A 155 14.48 10.07 1.58
#